data_AF-A0A6G7IZP5-F1
#
_entry.id   AF-A0A6G7IZP5-F1
#
_cell.length_a   1.000
_cell.length_b   1.000
_cell.length_c   1.000
_cell.angle_alpha   90.00
_cell.angle_beta   90.00
_cell.angle_gamma   90.00
#
_symmetry.space_group_name_H-M   'P 1'
#
loop_
_entity.id
_entity.type
_entity.pdbx_description
1 polymer ?
#
loop_
_entity_poly.entity_id
_entity_poly.type
_entity_poly.pdbx_seq_one_letter_code
_entity_poly.pdbx_strand_id
1 'polypeptide(L)'
;MNKRNYMKNEEGLRKVRTLIDEQKTVMMASNLDTKPFSVCPMTVQQMDEKGDLWFFVSKESGLFKDIEDDNRIQIIYSDDKKQQYLSIFGNATHIKAEKKKDELWNHTLLNWFEGKDDPNLTLISVNMENAFFWDNENSKLVPFFDAEESMASNSGEKGFVNL
;
A
#
# COMPACT_ATOMS: atom_id res chain seq x y z
N MET A 1 1.63 -9.00 22.05
CA MET A 1 1.12 -8.24 20.88
C MET A 1 -0.39 -8.13 21.00
N ASN A 2 -0.91 -6.92 21.20
CA ASN A 2 -2.34 -6.67 21.36
C ASN A 2 -3.05 -6.89 20.02
N LYS A 3 -4.25 -7.51 20.05
CA LYS A 3 -5.07 -7.73 18.86
C LYS A 3 -6.14 -6.64 18.77
N ARG A 4 -6.17 -5.87 17.68
CA ARG A 4 -7.26 -4.92 17.39
C ARG A 4 -7.91 -5.18 16.05
N ASN A 5 -9.21 -4.94 15.97
CA ASN A 5 -9.96 -5.02 14.73
C ASN A 5 -10.63 -3.66 14.47
N TYR A 6 -10.53 -3.19 13.23
CA TYR A 6 -11.10 -1.94 12.76
C TYR A 6 -12.13 -2.21 11.65
N MET A 7 -13.07 -1.29 11.50
CA MET A 7 -14.05 -1.28 10.41
C MET A 7 -13.68 -0.20 9.38
N LYS A 8 -14.36 -0.14 8.23
CA LYS A 8 -14.21 0.89 7.20
C LYS A 8 -14.80 2.21 7.67
N ASN A 9 -14.14 2.80 8.64
CA ASN A 9 -14.44 4.10 9.22
C ASN A 9 -13.16 4.93 9.27
N GLU A 10 -13.28 6.18 9.72
CA GLU A 10 -12.14 7.10 9.81
C GLU A 10 -11.00 6.53 10.66
N GLU A 11 -11.28 5.76 11.70
CA GLU A 11 -10.25 5.18 12.57
C GLU A 11 -9.45 4.08 11.86
N GLY A 12 -10.13 3.16 11.16
CA GLY A 12 -9.51 2.11 10.37
C GLY A 12 -8.68 2.66 9.21
N LEU A 13 -9.24 3.62 8.47
CA LEU A 13 -8.52 4.33 7.41
C LEU A 13 -7.30 5.07 7.93
N ARG A 14 -7.45 5.76 9.08
CA ARG A 14 -6.32 6.43 9.73
C ARG A 14 -5.24 5.44 10.12
N LYS A 15 -5.57 4.25 10.66
CA LYS A 15 -4.55 3.24 11.01
C LYS A 15 -3.77 2.82 9.77
N VAL A 16 -4.44 2.48 8.68
CA VAL A 16 -3.76 2.12 7.42
C VAL A 16 -2.91 3.27 6.91
N ARG A 17 -3.44 4.51 6.93
CA ARG A 17 -2.71 5.71 6.54
C ARG A 17 -1.39 5.85 7.32
N THR A 18 -1.39 5.65 8.65
CA THR A 18 -0.13 5.69 9.42
C THR A 18 0.94 4.70 8.96
N LEU A 19 0.56 3.64 8.25
CA LEU A 19 1.45 2.61 7.75
C LEU A 19 1.88 2.82 6.28
N ILE A 20 1.06 3.46 5.44
CA ILE A 20 1.27 3.48 3.97
C ILE A 20 1.13 4.85 3.27
N ASP A 21 0.90 5.97 3.98
CA ASP A 21 0.59 7.28 3.38
C ASP A 21 1.77 7.99 2.69
N GLU A 22 3.00 7.52 2.90
CA GLU A 22 4.17 8.04 2.20
C GLU A 22 4.40 7.27 0.89
N GLN A 23 5.13 7.86 -0.07
CA GLN A 23 5.54 7.17 -1.30
C GLN A 23 6.40 5.95 -0.99
N LYS A 24 5.74 4.81 -0.82
CA LYS A 24 6.31 3.54 -0.40
C LYS A 24 6.27 2.57 -1.57
N THR A 25 7.36 1.84 -1.73
CA THR A 25 7.40 0.69 -2.62
C THR A 25 6.78 -0.49 -1.90
N VAL A 26 5.82 -1.12 -2.56
CA VAL A 26 5.09 -2.31 -2.11
C VAL A 26 5.24 -3.42 -3.13
N MET A 27 5.09 -4.66 -2.72
CA MET A 27 4.92 -5.77 -3.67
C MET A 27 3.44 -5.94 -3.95
N MET A 28 3.04 -5.87 -5.22
CA MET A 28 1.67 -6.12 -5.66
C MET A 28 1.63 -7.49 -6.33
N ALA A 29 0.76 -8.35 -5.82
CA ALA A 29 0.44 -9.65 -6.42
C ALA A 29 -0.90 -9.58 -7.14
N SER A 30 -0.95 -10.17 -8.33
CA SER A 30 -2.12 -10.24 -9.22
C SER A 30 -2.31 -11.66 -9.72
N ASN A 31 -3.48 -11.95 -10.31
CA ASN A 31 -3.83 -13.27 -10.82
C ASN A 31 -3.72 -14.37 -9.74
N LEU A 32 -4.33 -14.10 -8.59
CA LEU A 32 -4.06 -14.80 -7.32
C LEU A 32 -4.40 -16.29 -7.31
N ASP A 33 -5.25 -16.74 -8.25
CA ASP A 33 -5.63 -18.15 -8.40
C ASP A 33 -4.64 -18.97 -9.26
N THR A 34 -3.62 -18.32 -9.85
CA THR A 34 -2.61 -18.99 -10.68
C THR A 34 -1.37 -19.41 -9.91
N LYS A 35 -0.64 -20.39 -10.47
CA LYS A 35 0.58 -20.95 -9.88
C LYS A 35 1.70 -21.00 -10.94
N PRO A 36 2.77 -20.21 -10.79
CA PRO A 36 2.90 -19.11 -9.84
C PRO A 36 1.96 -17.94 -10.19
N PHE A 37 1.53 -17.16 -9.19
CA PHE A 37 0.87 -15.87 -9.42
C PHE A 37 1.92 -14.79 -9.71
N SER A 38 1.48 -13.73 -10.38
CA SER A 38 2.33 -12.58 -10.74
C SER A 38 2.61 -11.73 -9.51
N VAL A 39 3.84 -11.25 -9.36
CA VAL A 39 4.22 -10.29 -8.31
C VAL A 39 5.21 -9.26 -8.87
N CYS A 40 4.96 -7.98 -8.64
CA CYS A 40 5.87 -6.91 -9.05
C CYS A 40 5.97 -5.78 -8.00
N PRO A 41 7.09 -5.04 -7.95
CA PRO A 41 7.17 -3.84 -7.12
C PRO A 41 6.34 -2.71 -7.72
N MET A 42 5.59 -2.00 -6.89
CA MET A 42 4.78 -0.84 -7.25
C MET A 42 5.00 0.28 -6.25
N THR A 43 4.93 1.54 -6.68
CA THR A 43 5.05 2.70 -5.78
C THR A 43 3.69 3.31 -5.53
N VAL A 44 3.25 3.31 -4.28
CA VAL A 44 2.06 4.03 -3.82
C VAL A 44 2.28 5.52 -4.07
N GLN A 45 1.41 6.14 -4.87
CA GLN A 45 1.48 7.59 -5.11
C GLN A 45 0.75 8.36 -4.02
N GLN A 46 -0.40 7.83 -3.58
CA GLN A 46 -1.26 8.45 -2.58
C GLN A 46 -2.26 7.42 -2.03
N MET A 47 -2.66 7.60 -0.78
CA MET A 47 -3.93 7.10 -0.25
C MET A 47 -4.92 8.26 -0.17
N ASP A 48 -6.03 8.20 -0.92
CA ASP A 48 -6.98 9.31 -0.94
C ASP A 48 -7.86 9.39 0.32
N GLU A 49 -8.76 10.38 0.36
CA GLU A 49 -9.68 10.59 1.48
C GLU A 49 -10.64 9.42 1.72
N LYS A 50 -11.02 8.70 0.65
CA LYS A 50 -11.88 7.51 0.71
C LYS A 50 -11.11 6.25 1.12
N GLY A 51 -9.78 6.33 1.08
CA GLY A 51 -8.88 5.22 1.37
C GLY A 51 -8.49 4.41 0.16
N ASP A 52 -8.72 4.90 -1.06
CA ASP A 52 -8.23 4.20 -2.24
C ASP A 52 -6.74 4.48 -2.43
N LEU A 53 -5.99 3.43 -2.81
CA LEU A 53 -4.56 3.55 -3.09
C LEU A 53 -4.32 3.76 -4.58
N TRP A 54 -3.55 4.80 -4.91
CA TRP A 54 -3.30 5.21 -6.29
C TRP A 54 -1.91 4.82 -6.75
N PHE A 55 -1.82 4.27 -7.96
CA PHE A 55 -0.55 3.87 -8.59
C PHE A 55 -0.51 4.27 -10.06
N PHE A 56 0.69 4.57 -10.56
CA PHE A 56 0.94 4.58 -12.00
C PHE A 56 1.28 3.18 -12.49
N VAL A 57 0.79 2.82 -13.67
CA VAL A 57 1.07 1.54 -14.32
C VAL A 57 1.24 1.75 -15.82
N SER A 58 2.01 0.88 -16.47
CA SER A 58 2.10 0.83 -17.93
C SER A 58 1.01 -0.07 -18.50
N LYS A 59 0.32 0.39 -19.56
CA LYS A 59 -0.65 -0.41 -20.33
C LYS A 59 -0.06 -1.68 -20.94
N GLU A 60 1.26 -1.71 -21.12
CA GLU A 60 1.96 -2.88 -21.67
C GLU A 60 2.35 -3.91 -20.60
N SER A 61 2.24 -3.55 -19.32
CA SER A 61 2.66 -4.39 -18.21
C SER A 61 1.78 -5.64 -18.05
N GLY A 62 2.37 -6.70 -17.49
CA GLY A 62 1.62 -7.91 -17.09
C GLY A 62 0.54 -7.58 -16.07
N LEU A 63 0.85 -6.75 -15.07
CA LEU A 63 -0.11 -6.29 -14.06
C LEU A 63 -1.34 -5.62 -14.70
N PHE A 64 -1.13 -4.78 -15.73
CA PHE A 64 -2.25 -4.12 -16.41
C PHE A 64 -3.23 -5.13 -17.00
N LYS A 65 -2.71 -6.15 -17.68
CA LYS A 65 -3.49 -7.23 -18.29
C LYS A 65 -4.13 -8.14 -17.24
N ASP A 66 -3.37 -8.50 -16.21
CA ASP A 66 -3.88 -9.30 -15.10
C ASP A 66 -5.13 -8.64 -14.48
N ILE A 67 -5.13 -7.31 -14.30
CA ILE A 67 -6.26 -6.55 -13.75
C ILE A 67 -7.47 -6.51 -14.70
N GLU A 68 -7.26 -6.59 -16.02
CA GLU A 68 -8.37 -6.68 -16.99
C GLU A 68 -9.11 -8.02 -16.89
N ASP A 69 -8.40 -9.10 -16.59
CA ASP A 69 -8.95 -10.45 -16.45
C ASP A 69 -9.48 -10.73 -15.04
N ASP A 70 -8.71 -10.39 -14.01
CA ASP A 70 -9.03 -10.53 -12.59
C ASP A 70 -8.45 -9.36 -11.78
N ASN A 71 -9.33 -8.49 -11.33
CA ASN A 71 -8.93 -7.27 -10.66
C ASN A 71 -8.59 -7.44 -9.17
N ARG A 72 -8.71 -8.64 -8.61
CA ARG A 72 -8.33 -8.93 -7.22
C ARG A 72 -6.82 -8.91 -7.09
N ILE A 73 -6.32 -8.11 -6.16
CA ILE A 73 -4.89 -7.97 -5.90
C ILE A 73 -4.57 -8.09 -4.41
N GLN A 74 -3.32 -8.46 -4.12
CA GLN A 74 -2.75 -8.42 -2.77
C GLN A 74 -1.56 -7.44 -2.77
N ILE A 75 -1.61 -6.43 -1.92
CA ILE A 75 -0.49 -5.53 -1.64
C ILE A 75 0.21 -6.00 -0.38
N ILE A 76 1.53 -6.17 -0.46
CA ILE A 76 2.39 -6.57 0.65
C ILE A 76 3.43 -5.46 0.85
N TYR A 77 3.52 -4.98 2.08
CA TYR A 77 4.47 -3.95 2.47
C TYR A 77 5.21 -4.33 3.74
N SER A 78 6.50 -4.00 3.78
CA SER A 78 7.39 -4.23 4.92
C SER A 78 8.31 -3.02 5.12
N ASP A 79 8.41 -2.57 6.36
CA ASP A 79 9.39 -1.60 6.85
C ASP A 79 10.14 -2.22 8.03
N ASP A 80 11.28 -2.84 7.75
CA ASP A 80 12.08 -3.52 8.78
C ASP A 80 12.63 -2.54 9.82
N LYS A 81 12.85 -1.26 9.45
CA LYS A 81 13.35 -0.23 10.36
C LYS A 81 12.30 0.15 11.39
N LYS A 82 11.05 0.31 10.96
CA LYS A 82 9.91 0.59 11.84
C LYS A 82 9.28 -0.67 12.42
N GLN A 83 9.69 -1.85 11.95
CA GLN A 83 9.07 -3.15 12.24
C GLN A 83 7.56 -3.13 11.93
N GLN A 84 7.21 -2.55 10.79
CA GLN A 84 5.84 -2.41 10.31
C GLN A 84 5.61 -3.28 9.08
N TYR A 85 4.57 -4.08 9.11
CA TYR A 85 4.21 -4.99 8.03
C TYR A 85 2.72 -4.89 7.76
N LEU A 86 2.37 -4.93 6.49
CA LEU A 86 1.00 -4.71 6.02
C LEU A 86 0.71 -5.63 4.85
N SER A 87 -0.47 -6.24 4.88
CA SER A 87 -0.98 -7.10 3.83
C SER A 87 -2.41 -6.66 3.52
N ILE A 88 -2.64 -6.05 2.37
CA ILE A 88 -3.93 -5.50 1.94
C ILE A 88 -4.48 -6.34 0.79
N PHE A 89 -5.69 -6.83 0.94
CA PHE A 89 -6.47 -7.39 -0.15
C PHE A 89 -7.45 -6.33 -0.67
N GLY A 90 -7.62 -6.26 -1.99
CA GLY A 90 -8.54 -5.31 -2.60
C GLY A 90 -8.71 -5.53 -4.09
N ASN A 91 -9.44 -4.61 -4.72
CA ASN A 91 -9.73 -4.65 -6.16
C ASN A 91 -9.11 -3.44 -6.85
N ALA A 92 -8.30 -3.70 -7.87
CA ALA A 92 -7.76 -2.66 -8.73
C ALA A 92 -8.78 -2.24 -9.79
N THR A 93 -8.69 -1.00 -10.28
CA THR A 93 -9.47 -0.53 -11.41
C THR A 93 -8.62 0.43 -12.23
N HIS A 94 -8.58 0.23 -13.55
CA HIS A 94 -7.96 1.16 -14.48
C HIS A 94 -8.75 2.46 -14.52
N ILE A 95 -8.10 3.58 -14.22
CA ILE A 95 -8.72 4.90 -14.17
C ILE A 95 -8.16 5.79 -15.27
N LYS A 96 -9.08 6.28 -16.12
CA LYS A 96 -8.78 7.38 -17.05
C LYS A 96 -9.21 8.71 -16.44
N ALA A 97 -8.33 9.31 -15.64
CA ALA A 97 -8.58 10.61 -15.01
C ALA A 97 -7.36 11.53 -15.18
N GLU A 98 -7.34 12.33 -16.26
CA GLU A 98 -6.24 13.26 -16.53
C GLU A 98 -5.98 14.20 -15.34
N LYS A 99 -7.03 14.72 -14.70
CA LYS A 99 -6.85 15.57 -13.50
C LYS A 99 -6.10 14.86 -12.37
N LYS A 100 -6.34 13.56 -12.15
CA LYS A 100 -5.65 12.80 -11.11
C LYS A 100 -4.23 12.43 -11.54
N LYS A 101 -4.03 12.15 -12.84
CA LYS A 101 -2.71 11.97 -13.45
C LYS A 101 -1.84 13.18 -13.20
N ASP A 102 -2.40 14.37 -13.41
CA ASP A 102 -1.75 15.66 -13.22
C ASP A 102 -1.38 15.92 -11.76
N GLU A 103 -2.26 15.58 -10.83
CA GLU A 103 -2.06 15.74 -9.39
C GLU A 103 -0.94 14.83 -8.85
N LEU A 104 -0.88 13.58 -9.31
CA LEU A 104 0.03 12.56 -8.78
C LEU A 104 1.39 12.53 -9.49
N TRP A 105 1.49 13.09 -10.70
CA TRP A 105 2.71 13.05 -11.49
C TRP A 105 3.87 13.77 -10.78
N ASN A 106 5.04 13.15 -10.76
CA ASN A 106 6.27 13.73 -10.23
C ASN A 106 7.49 13.26 -11.04
N HIS A 107 8.61 13.98 -10.92
CA HIS A 107 9.80 13.74 -11.73
C HIS A 107 10.46 12.37 -11.51
N THR A 108 10.23 11.70 -10.38
CA THR A 108 10.77 10.37 -10.11
C THR A 108 10.23 9.31 -11.08
N LEU A 109 9.07 9.57 -11.69
CA LEU A 109 8.44 8.67 -12.67
C LEU A 109 9.14 8.68 -14.04
N LEU A 110 10.02 9.65 -14.32
CA LEU A 110 10.82 9.68 -15.54
C LEU A 110 11.82 8.51 -15.64
N ASN A 111 12.05 7.79 -14.55
CA ASN A 111 12.83 6.54 -14.57
C ASN A 111 12.11 5.40 -15.29
N TRP A 112 10.79 5.52 -15.50
CA TRP A 112 9.95 4.45 -16.03
C TRP A 112 9.12 4.86 -17.25
N PHE A 113 8.84 6.15 -17.42
CA PHE A 113 7.99 6.68 -18.47
C PHE A 113 8.68 7.85 -19.19
N GLU A 114 8.37 8.05 -20.47
CA GLU A 114 8.95 9.13 -21.27
C GLU A 114 8.49 10.53 -20.80
N GLY A 115 7.37 10.57 -20.09
CA GLY A 115 6.83 11.78 -19.52
C GLY A 115 5.38 11.59 -19.10
N LYS A 116 4.78 12.69 -18.66
CA LYS A 116 3.38 12.72 -18.22
C LYS A 116 2.42 12.35 -19.35
N ASP A 117 2.77 12.65 -20.60
CA ASP A 117 1.95 12.39 -21.79
C ASP A 117 2.30 11.08 -22.49
N ASP A 118 3.10 10.23 -21.85
CA ASP A 118 3.42 8.89 -22.33
C ASP A 118 2.11 8.11 -22.58
N PRO A 119 1.86 7.61 -23.81
CA PRO A 119 0.62 6.93 -24.15
C PRO A 119 0.43 5.61 -23.39
N ASN A 120 1.50 5.02 -22.86
CA ASN A 120 1.49 3.81 -22.07
C ASN A 120 1.29 4.09 -20.57
N LEU A 121 1.46 5.33 -20.10
CA LEU A 121 1.17 5.72 -18.74
C LEU A 121 -0.34 5.72 -18.47
N THR A 122 -0.76 5.03 -17.41
CA THR A 122 -2.12 5.12 -16.89
C THR A 122 -2.15 4.98 -15.38
N LEU A 123 -3.32 5.19 -14.77
CA LEU A 123 -3.54 5.09 -13.34
C LEU A 123 -4.35 3.85 -13.03
N ILE A 124 -4.03 3.21 -11.91
CA ILE A 124 -4.94 2.32 -11.22
C ILE A 124 -5.28 2.89 -9.85
N SER A 125 -6.55 2.69 -9.46
CA SER A 125 -7.01 2.86 -8.10
C SER A 125 -7.29 1.49 -7.50
N VAL A 126 -6.80 1.24 -6.30
CA VAL A 126 -7.09 0.03 -5.54
C VAL A 126 -8.05 0.37 -4.42
N ASN A 127 -9.27 -0.15 -4.53
CA ASN A 127 -10.24 -0.13 -3.45
C ASN A 127 -9.90 -1.27 -2.48
N MET A 128 -9.46 -0.91 -1.28
CA MET A 128 -9.11 -1.88 -0.25
C MET A 128 -10.37 -2.55 0.32
N GLU A 129 -10.37 -3.87 0.41
CA GLU A 129 -11.43 -4.62 1.08
C GLU A 129 -11.03 -5.02 2.50
N ASN A 130 -9.77 -5.39 2.69
CA ASN A 130 -9.28 -5.69 4.03
C ASN A 130 -7.76 -5.55 4.14
N ALA A 131 -7.30 -5.33 5.36
CA ALA A 131 -5.88 -5.20 5.66
C ALA A 131 -5.51 -5.94 6.95
N PHE A 132 -4.44 -6.72 6.90
CA PHE A 132 -3.76 -7.25 8.08
C PHE A 132 -2.51 -6.44 8.34
N PHE A 133 -2.30 -6.05 9.59
CA PHE A 133 -1.12 -5.30 9.97
C PHE A 133 -0.42 -5.90 11.18
N TRP A 134 0.89 -5.68 11.23
CA TRP A 134 1.78 -5.97 12.35
C TRP A 134 2.65 -4.76 12.56
N ASP A 135 2.47 -4.07 13.68
CA ASP A 135 3.11 -2.80 13.97
C ASP A 135 3.75 -2.89 15.36
N ASN A 136 5.05 -2.67 15.45
CA ASN A 136 5.73 -2.61 16.74
C ASN A 136 5.93 -1.15 17.14
N GLU A 137 5.26 -0.70 18.22
CA GLU A 137 5.25 0.72 18.64
C GLU A 137 6.64 1.28 19.05
N ASN A 138 7.70 0.47 19.03
CA ASN A 138 9.06 0.83 19.48
C ASN A 138 9.89 1.65 18.46
N SER A 139 9.34 2.11 17.33
CA SER A 139 10.14 2.87 16.35
C SER A 139 10.38 4.34 16.73
N LYS A 140 9.85 4.83 17.86
CA LYS A 140 10.32 6.08 18.46
C LYS A 140 11.58 5.77 19.24
N LEU A 141 12.72 6.24 18.74
CA LEU A 141 14.03 6.18 19.41
C LEU A 141 13.90 6.59 20.87
N VAL A 142 13.83 5.61 21.78
CA VAL A 142 13.96 5.86 23.22
C VAL A 142 15.47 6.02 23.47
N PRO A 143 15.93 7.15 24.05
CA PRO A 143 17.33 7.31 24.41
C PRO A 143 17.79 6.12 25.27
N PHE A 144 19.04 5.67 25.08
CA PHE A 144 19.65 4.51 25.75
C PHE A 144 19.64 4.52 27.29
N PHE A 145 19.09 5.55 27.94
CA PHE A 145 19.00 5.66 29.40
C PHE A 145 17.78 4.95 30.02
N ASP A 146 16.74 4.62 29.24
CA ASP A 146 15.50 3.99 29.76
C ASP A 146 15.38 2.49 29.41
N ALA A 147 16.50 1.78 29.48
CA ALA A 147 16.58 0.36 29.08
C ALA A 147 15.79 -0.59 30.02
N GLU A 148 15.59 -0.22 31.30
CA GLU A 148 14.82 -1.05 32.25
C GLU A 148 13.30 -0.88 32.10
N GLU A 149 12.81 0.30 31.72
CA GLU A 149 11.37 0.57 31.56
C GLU A 149 10.83 0.16 30.17
N SER A 150 11.68 0.25 29.13
CA SER A 150 11.34 -0.12 27.74
C SER A 150 11.14 -1.63 27.52
N MET A 151 11.70 -2.48 28.38
CA MET A 151 11.44 -3.93 28.33
C MET A 151 10.01 -4.29 28.78
N ALA A 152 9.35 -3.41 29.55
CA ALA A 152 8.00 -3.61 30.09
C ALA A 152 6.88 -3.06 29.20
N SER A 153 7.18 -2.17 28.24
CA SER A 153 6.19 -1.62 27.28
C SER A 153 6.26 -2.26 25.89
N ASN A 154 6.56 -3.56 25.81
CA ASN A 154 6.45 -4.33 24.56
C ASN A 154 4.97 -4.55 24.16
N SER A 155 4.27 -3.48 23.77
CA SER A 155 2.87 -3.51 23.34
C SER A 155 2.70 -3.40 21.83
N GLY A 156 3.51 -4.13 21.04
CA GLY A 156 3.27 -4.25 19.60
C GLY A 156 1.81 -4.62 19.32
N GLU A 157 1.27 -4.11 18.22
CA GLU A 157 -0.12 -4.22 17.83
C GLU A 157 -0.22 -5.02 16.54
N LYS A 158 -1.03 -6.07 16.53
CA LYS A 158 -1.46 -6.74 15.30
C LYS A 158 -2.95 -6.61 15.15
N GLY A 159 -3.42 -6.60 13.92
CA GLY A 159 -4.84 -6.45 13.73
C GLY A 159 -5.32 -6.67 12.31
N PHE A 160 -6.61 -6.48 12.19
CA PHE A 160 -7.35 -6.59 10.95
C PHE A 160 -8.18 -5.32 10.77
N VAL A 161 -8.21 -4.78 9.56
CA VAL A 161 -9.09 -3.69 9.16
C VAL A 161 -10.02 -4.26 8.10
N ASN A 162 -11.32 -4.29 8.37
CA ASN A 162 -12.34 -4.58 7.37
C ASN A 162 -12.64 -3.28 6.65
N LEU A 163 -12.19 -3.13 5.41
CA LEU A 163 -12.20 -1.88 4.65
C LEU A 163 -13.31 -1.87 3.59
#